data_AF-A0A832N0J3-F1
#
_entry.id   AF-A0A832N0J3-F1
#
_cell.length_a   1.000
_cell.length_b   1.000
_cell.length_c   1.000
_cell.angle_alpha   90.00
_cell.angle_beta   90.00
_cell.angle_gamma   90.00
#
_symmetry.space_group_name_H-M   'P 1'
#
loop_
_entity.id
_entity.type
_entity.pdbx_description
1 polymer ?
#
loop_
_entity_poly.entity_id
_entity_poly.type
_entity_poly.pdbx_seq_one_letter_code
_entity_poly.pdbx_strand_id
1 'polypeptide(L)'
;MELVNTAKELGQSVEEKIEHGLEVAKDTFANVASHLPFANLAKRGNDTFKIEIDLPGVKKEDIELQVEENLLTIKAVRKMKNEVKKDDYYLCESNFGMISRSFVLPEGIDSSRVDAKYED
;
A
#
# COMPACT_ATOMS: atom_id res chain seq x y z
N MET A 1 30.56 -11.69 -36.17
CA MET A 1 30.29 -12.58 -35.02
C MET A 1 30.03 -11.77 -33.74
N GLU A 2 30.79 -10.72 -33.43
CA GLU A 2 30.59 -9.93 -32.21
C GLU A 2 29.23 -9.21 -32.11
N LEU A 3 28.79 -8.52 -33.16
CA LEU A 3 27.51 -7.76 -33.14
C LEU A 3 26.28 -8.64 -32.83
N VAL A 4 26.29 -9.90 -33.27
CA VAL A 4 25.19 -10.84 -33.03
C VAL A 4 25.21 -11.33 -31.58
N ASN A 5 26.39 -11.48 -30.98
CA ASN A 5 26.52 -11.86 -29.58
C ASN A 5 26.10 -10.70 -28.66
N THR A 6 26.50 -9.47 -28.98
CA THR A 6 26.10 -8.27 -28.22
C THR A 6 24.58 -8.06 -28.23
N ALA A 7 23.92 -8.27 -29.38
CA ALA A 7 22.46 -8.17 -29.47
C ALA A 7 21.76 -9.26 -28.63
N LYS A 8 22.35 -10.46 -28.57
CA LYS A 8 21.82 -11.59 -27.79
C LYS A 8 21.97 -11.35 -26.28
N GLU A 9 23.13 -10.84 -25.85
CA GLU A 9 23.40 -10.47 -24.46
C GLU A 9 22.49 -9.33 -23.99
N LEU A 10 22.25 -8.33 -24.85
CA LEU A 10 21.31 -7.24 -24.57
C LEU A 10 19.88 -7.76 -24.41
N GLY A 11 19.44 -8.67 -25.27
CA GLY A 11 18.14 -9.32 -25.17
C GLY A 11 17.96 -10.08 -23.85
N GLN A 12 18.95 -10.88 -23.48
CA GLN A 12 18.95 -11.60 -22.21
C GLN A 12 18.92 -10.66 -20.99
N SER A 13 19.70 -9.58 -21.01
CA SER A 13 19.69 -8.58 -19.92
C SER A 13 18.36 -7.84 -19.80
N VAL A 14 17.66 -7.60 -20.91
CA VAL A 14 16.33 -6.99 -20.91
C VAL A 14 15.29 -7.97 -20.35
N GLU A 15 15.33 -9.24 -20.76
CA GLU A 15 14.44 -10.29 -20.23
C GLU A 15 14.63 -10.48 -18.71
N GLU A 16 15.87 -10.58 -18.24
CA GLU A 16 16.18 -10.70 -16.80
C GLU A 16 15.66 -9.52 -15.98
N LYS A 17 15.79 -8.28 -16.51
CA LYS A 17 15.27 -7.09 -15.83
C LYS A 17 13.75 -7.05 -15.79
N ILE A 18 13.09 -7.53 -16.84
CA ILE A 18 11.63 -7.62 -16.91
C ILE A 18 11.13 -8.67 -15.91
N GLU A 19 11.74 -9.86 -15.88
CA GLU A 19 11.40 -10.91 -14.92
C GLU A 19 11.63 -10.46 -13.47
N HIS A 20 12.77 -9.80 -13.20
CA HIS A 20 13.04 -9.23 -11.88
C HIS A 20 12.01 -8.16 -11.49
N GLY A 21 11.66 -7.25 -12.41
CA GLY A 21 10.63 -6.25 -12.18
C GLY A 21 9.23 -6.86 -11.93
N LEU A 22 8.88 -7.93 -12.65
CA LEU A 22 7.64 -8.69 -12.45
C LEU A 22 7.61 -9.40 -11.10
N GLU A 23 8.73 -9.98 -10.66
CA GLU A 23 8.82 -10.66 -9.38
C GLU A 23 8.75 -9.67 -8.21
N VAL A 24 9.47 -8.55 -8.29
CA VAL A 24 9.36 -7.44 -7.33
C VAL A 24 7.93 -6.90 -7.28
N ALA A 25 7.26 -6.77 -8.43
CA ALA A 25 5.87 -6.36 -8.47
C ALA A 25 4.96 -7.39 -7.79
N LYS A 26 5.09 -8.69 -8.09
CA LYS A 26 4.32 -9.76 -7.42
C LYS A 26 4.54 -9.78 -5.92
N ASP A 27 5.77 -9.68 -5.45
CA ASP A 27 6.08 -9.60 -4.02
C ASP A 27 5.46 -8.36 -3.39
N THR A 28 5.50 -7.22 -4.10
CA THR A 28 4.84 -5.99 -3.65
C THR A 28 3.32 -6.17 -3.56
N PHE A 29 2.69 -6.77 -4.58
CA PHE A 29 1.24 -7.04 -4.62
C PHE A 29 0.82 -8.09 -3.58
N ALA A 30 1.62 -9.14 -3.36
CA ALA A 30 1.40 -10.14 -2.32
C ALA A 30 1.52 -9.54 -0.91
N ASN A 31 2.44 -8.59 -0.71
CA ASN A 31 2.54 -7.81 0.53
C ASN A 31 1.34 -6.88 0.73
N VAL A 32 0.82 -6.25 -0.32
CA VAL A 32 -0.41 -5.42 -0.27
C VAL A 32 -1.62 -6.28 0.12
N ALA A 33 -1.75 -7.48 -0.44
CA ALA A 33 -2.87 -8.39 -0.15
C ALA A 33 -2.79 -9.02 1.26
N SER A 34 -1.58 -9.17 1.82
CA SER A 34 -1.39 -9.76 3.16
C SER A 34 -1.58 -8.77 4.31
N HIS A 35 -1.64 -7.46 4.03
CA HIS A 35 -1.86 -6.41 5.05
C HIS A 35 -3.04 -5.52 4.69
N LEU A 36 -4.23 -6.09 4.81
CA LEU A 36 -5.44 -5.29 4.94
C LEU A 36 -5.52 -4.80 6.38
N PRO A 37 -5.29 -3.50 6.65
CA PRO A 37 -5.40 -2.97 8.01
C PRO A 37 -6.81 -3.20 8.52
N PHE A 38 -6.98 -3.45 9.82
CA PHE A 38 -8.30 -3.49 10.42
C PHE A 38 -8.97 -2.14 10.26
N ALA A 39 -10.29 -2.16 10.08
CA ALA A 39 -11.06 -0.93 10.00
C ALA A 39 -12.44 -1.12 10.59
N ASN A 40 -12.91 -0.07 11.26
CA ASN A 40 -14.25 0.04 11.79
C ASN A 40 -15.01 1.10 10.98
N LEU A 41 -16.24 0.79 10.60
CA LEU A 41 -17.17 1.74 10.00
C LEU A 41 -18.33 1.92 10.97
N ALA A 42 -18.49 3.13 11.47
CA ALA A 42 -19.53 3.48 12.44
C ALA A 42 -20.40 4.63 11.92
N LYS A 43 -21.69 4.58 12.25
CA LYS A 43 -22.61 5.71 12.10
C LYS A 43 -22.43 6.65 13.30
N ARG A 44 -22.28 7.96 13.05
CA ARG A 44 -22.21 9.00 14.08
C ARG A 44 -23.38 9.97 13.87
N GLY A 45 -24.39 9.92 14.75
CA GLY A 45 -25.60 10.72 14.56
C GLY A 45 -26.39 10.29 13.32
N ASN A 46 -27.20 11.19 12.74
CA ASN A 46 -28.05 10.84 11.60
C ASN A 46 -27.31 10.86 10.26
N ASP A 47 -26.38 11.81 10.07
CA ASP A 47 -25.83 12.17 8.76
C ASP A 47 -24.28 12.20 8.74
N THR A 48 -23.63 11.45 9.62
CA THR A 48 -22.15 11.36 9.63
C THR A 48 -21.70 9.91 9.74
N PHE A 49 -20.68 9.58 8.96
CA PHE A 49 -19.99 8.30 9.01
C PHE A 49 -18.60 8.51 9.57
N LYS A 50 -18.12 7.54 10.34
CA LYS A 50 -16.75 7.51 10.86
C LYS A 50 -16.11 6.22 10.39
N ILE A 51 -14.94 6.34 9.75
CA ILE A 51 -14.06 5.24 9.42
C ILE A 51 -12.83 5.36 10.30
N GLU A 52 -12.50 4.29 11.00
CA GLU A 52 -11.27 4.16 11.79
C GLU A 52 -10.43 3.06 11.14
N ILE A 53 -9.14 3.29 10.92
CA ILE A 53 -8.23 2.32 10.30
C ILE A 53 -6.97 2.23 11.14
N ASP A 54 -6.56 1.02 11.47
CA ASP A 54 -5.32 0.75 12.19
C ASP A 54 -4.13 0.76 11.21
N LEU A 55 -3.28 1.78 11.29
CA LEU A 55 -2.09 1.94 10.44
C LEU A 55 -0.79 1.97 11.26
N PRO A 56 -0.47 0.92 12.03
CA PRO A 56 0.69 0.91 12.93
C PRO A 56 2.01 1.04 12.15
N GLY A 57 2.84 1.99 12.58
CA GLY A 57 4.16 2.22 11.98
C GLY A 57 4.14 2.92 10.61
N VAL A 58 2.99 3.46 10.21
CA VAL A 58 2.86 4.35 9.05
C VAL A 58 2.93 5.79 9.55
N LYS A 59 3.75 6.64 8.92
CA LYS A 59 3.80 8.06 9.26
C LYS A 59 2.67 8.82 8.57
N LYS A 60 2.20 9.92 9.18
CA LYS A 60 1.12 10.74 8.61
C LYS A 60 1.39 11.20 7.18
N GLU A 61 2.62 11.60 6.88
CA GLU A 61 3.05 12.03 5.54
C GLU A 61 3.06 10.91 4.49
N ASP A 62 3.01 9.65 4.92
CA ASP A 62 2.97 8.46 4.07
C ASP A 62 1.52 7.94 3.89
N ILE A 63 0.50 8.73 4.26
CA ILE A 63 -0.93 8.42 4.11
C ILE A 63 -1.55 9.34 3.05
N GLU A 64 -2.25 8.73 2.10
CA GLU A 64 -3.01 9.41 1.05
C GLU A 64 -4.48 9.01 1.13
N LEU A 65 -5.36 10.00 1.08
CA LEU A 65 -6.81 9.83 1.04
C LEU A 65 -7.35 10.39 -0.27
N GLN A 66 -8.16 9.60 -0.96
CA GLN A 66 -8.75 9.98 -2.23
C GLN A 66 -10.22 9.61 -2.24
N VAL A 67 -11.08 10.54 -2.69
CA VAL A 67 -12.50 10.27 -2.93
C VAL A 67 -12.76 10.50 -4.41
N GLU A 68 -13.16 9.44 -5.11
CA GLU A 68 -13.62 9.50 -6.50
C GLU A 68 -15.05 8.97 -6.56
N GLU A 69 -15.96 9.78 -7.10
CA GLU A 69 -17.41 9.52 -7.11
C GLU A 69 -17.93 9.23 -5.70
N ASN A 70 -18.16 7.96 -5.36
CA ASN A 70 -18.58 7.50 -4.04
C ASN A 70 -17.60 6.49 -3.42
N LEU A 71 -16.35 6.43 -3.89
CA LEU A 71 -15.34 5.51 -3.39
C LEU A 71 -14.26 6.27 -2.62
N LEU A 72 -14.21 6.08 -1.30
CA LEU A 72 -13.09 6.54 -0.48
C LEU A 72 -11.99 5.49 -0.53
N THR A 73 -10.81 5.87 -1.01
CA THR A 73 -9.61 5.05 -1.03
C THR A 73 -8.57 5.62 -0.06
N ILE A 74 -8.08 4.78 0.84
CA ILE A 74 -6.97 5.07 1.75
C ILE A 74 -5.77 4.28 1.27
N LYS A 75 -4.71 4.99 0.90
CA LYS A 75 -3.40 4.42 0.61
C LYS A 75 -2.42 4.81 1.70
N ALA A 76 -1.55 3.88 2.06
CA ALA A 76 -0.52 4.12 3.06
C ALA A 76 0.74 3.33 2.72
N VAL A 77 1.92 3.84 3.10
CA VAL A 77 3.17 3.10 2.94
C VAL A 77 3.82 2.90 4.31
N ARG A 78 3.95 1.63 4.72
CA ARG A 78 4.77 1.27 5.89
C ARG A 78 6.20 0.97 5.43
N LYS A 79 7.13 1.85 5.76
CA LYS A 79 8.55 1.69 5.38
C LYS A 79 9.23 0.61 6.23
N MET A 80 10.11 -0.17 5.61
CA MET A 80 10.99 -1.08 6.33
C MET A 80 11.97 -0.26 7.19
N LYS A 81 12.28 -0.73 8.40
CA LYS A 81 13.38 -0.15 9.18
C LYS A 81 14.69 -0.58 8.52
N ASN A 82 15.51 0.37 8.08
CA ASN A 82 16.77 0.12 7.34
C ASN A 82 17.83 -0.68 8.13
N GLU A 83 17.61 -0.96 9.42
CA GLU A 83 18.54 -1.66 10.32
C GLU A 83 18.07 -3.08 10.71
N VAL A 84 17.11 -3.68 10.02
CA VAL A 84 16.67 -5.04 10.32
C VAL A 84 17.67 -6.03 9.72
N LYS A 85 18.72 -6.41 10.46
CA LYS A 85 19.46 -7.63 10.15
C LYS A 85 18.64 -8.81 10.63
N LYS A 86 18.47 -9.83 9.79
CA LYS A 86 17.69 -11.03 10.09
C LYS A 86 18.17 -11.71 11.39
N ASP A 87 19.46 -11.56 11.72
CA ASP A 87 20.10 -12.11 12.91
C ASP A 87 19.73 -11.38 14.22
N ASP A 88 19.15 -10.18 14.15
CA ASP A 88 18.74 -9.41 15.32
C ASP A 88 17.34 -9.80 15.84
N TYR A 89 16.62 -10.66 15.10
CA TYR A 89 15.24 -11.03 15.40
C TYR A 89 15.08 -12.55 15.48
N TYR A 90 14.51 -13.04 16.59
CA TYR A 90 14.08 -14.44 16.68
C TYR A 90 12.86 -14.74 15.79
N LEU A 91 12.00 -13.74 15.55
CA LEU A 91 10.80 -13.82 14.71
C LEU A 91 10.44 -12.42 14.19
N CYS A 92 10.08 -12.31 12.91
CA CYS A 92 9.62 -11.06 12.28
C CYS A 92 8.34 -11.33 11.47
N GLU A 93 7.18 -11.02 12.05
CA GLU A 93 5.86 -11.14 11.41
C GLU A 93 5.32 -9.80 10.89
N SER A 94 6.00 -8.70 11.24
CA SER A 94 5.66 -7.37 10.77
C SER A 94 6.04 -7.22 9.31
N ASN A 95 5.08 -6.99 8.43
CA ASN A 95 5.39 -6.65 7.04
C ASN A 95 5.47 -5.14 6.86
N PHE A 96 6.17 -4.78 5.80
CA PHE A 96 6.32 -3.44 5.25
C PHE A 96 5.72 -3.44 3.84
N GLY A 97 5.47 -2.25 3.29
CA GLY A 97 4.96 -2.09 1.95
C GLY A 97 3.73 -1.20 1.86
N MET A 98 3.07 -1.26 0.71
CA MET A 98 1.89 -0.45 0.40
C MET A 98 0.63 -1.11 0.94
N ILE A 99 -0.22 -0.29 1.54
CA ILE A 99 -1.56 -0.59 1.99
C ILE A 99 -2.51 0.18 1.10
N SER A 100 -3.58 -0.46 0.61
CA SER A 100 -4.65 0.20 -0.13
C SER A 100 -5.98 -0.42 0.26
N ARG A 101 -6.88 0.38 0.82
CA ARG A 101 -8.22 -0.07 1.19
C ARG A 101 -9.27 0.94 0.73
N SER A 102 -10.33 0.43 0.11
CA SER A 102 -11.40 1.26 -0.43
C SER A 102 -12.74 0.94 0.24
N PHE A 103 -13.54 1.98 0.43
CA PHE A 103 -14.86 1.94 1.07
C PHE A 103 -15.86 2.61 0.14
N VAL A 104 -16.94 1.90 -0.18
CA VAL A 104 -18.08 2.49 -0.88
C VAL A 104 -18.84 3.37 0.11
N LEU A 105 -18.92 4.64 -0.20
CA LEU A 105 -19.65 5.64 0.55
C LEU A 105 -21.14 5.58 0.17
N PRO A 106 -22.05 5.73 1.14
CA PRO A 106 -23.47 5.91 0.87
C PRO A 106 -23.77 7.04 -0.12
N GLU A 107 -24.86 6.89 -0.86
CA GLU A 107 -25.36 7.92 -1.77
C GLU A 107 -25.68 9.22 -1.02
N GLY A 108 -25.39 10.37 -1.66
CA GLY A 108 -25.69 11.69 -1.09
C GLY A 108 -24.66 12.22 -0.08
N ILE A 109 -23.52 11.54 0.11
CA ILE A 109 -22.41 12.09 0.87
C ILE A 109 -21.79 13.29 0.16
N ASP A 110 -21.62 14.37 0.91
CA ASP A 110 -20.88 15.56 0.47
C ASP A 110 -19.38 15.35 0.69
N SER A 111 -18.66 15.02 -0.39
CA SER A 111 -17.22 14.77 -0.37
C SER A 111 -16.39 16.01 -0.01
N SER A 112 -16.96 17.22 -0.08
CA SER A 112 -16.27 18.44 0.34
C SER A 112 -16.14 18.57 1.86
N ARG A 113 -16.88 17.75 2.63
CA ARG A 113 -16.93 17.78 4.10
C ARG A 113 -16.17 16.64 4.75
N VAL A 114 -15.27 15.99 4.01
CA VAL A 114 -14.40 14.95 4.56
C VAL A 114 -13.38 15.59 5.49
N ASP A 115 -13.30 15.07 6.72
CA ASP A 115 -12.27 15.42 7.69
C ASP A 115 -11.52 14.16 8.12
N ALA A 116 -10.22 14.31 8.40
CA ALA A 116 -9.36 13.20 8.74
C ALA A 116 -8.42 13.58 9.88
N LYS A 117 -8.35 12.70 10.88
CA LYS A 117 -7.44 12.82 12.01
C LYS A 117 -6.53 11.60 12.08
N TYR A 118 -5.28 11.83 12.42
CA TYR A 118 -4.28 10.81 12.69
C TYR A 118 -3.86 10.92 14.16
N GLU A 119 -3.79 9.78 14.85
CA GLU A 119 -3.38 9.66 16.24
C GLU A 119 -2.34 8.53 16.33
N ASP A 120 -1.24 8.77 17.06
CA ASP A 120 -0.15 7.82 17.32
C ASP A 120 -0.45 6.91 18.52
#